data_AF-A0A7S4UWC6-F1
#
_entry.id   AF-A0A7S4UWC6-F1
#
_cell.length_a   1.000
_cell.length_b   1.000
_cell.length_c   1.000
_cell.angle_alpha   90.00
_cell.angle_beta   90.00
_cell.angle_gamma   90.00
#
_symmetry.space_group_name_H-M   'P 1'
#
loop_
_entity.id
_entity.type
_entity.pdbx_description
1 polymer ?
#
loop_
_entity_poly.entity_id
_entity_poly.type
_entity_poly.pdbx_seq_one_letter_code
_entity_poly.pdbx_strand_id
1 'polypeptide(L)'
;VLLLLVRNYGISEKVAGFVVSVPVMCSVPVVVFAGRLHKLGPEWAIRLLSFVEFLGLVLMFQVGELGGLGPLVMLMVGSTLLYAANWISNVPLAPLRRRICIRDHWALNVEGVTGLNLAMSFGGSFYGPVVSRAVLGVSMKQNLLVASLALAWLGCFLAVELGVQVLLQDERAGQGVGARGREGGSCQNDVGLNDGKRTERAEKAAG
;
A
#
# COMPACT_ATOMS: atom_id res chain seq x y z
N VAL A 1 -15.20 0.28 14.97
CA VAL A 1 -15.99 1.28 14.22
C VAL A 1 -17.49 1.12 14.43
N LEU A 2 -18.11 -0.03 14.17
CA LEU A 2 -19.56 -0.23 14.36
C LEU A 2 -20.08 0.18 15.76
N LEU A 3 -19.38 -0.23 16.82
CA LEU A 3 -19.69 0.17 18.20
C LEU A 3 -19.62 1.69 18.41
N LEU A 4 -18.66 2.38 17.79
CA LEU A 4 -18.55 3.85 17.87
C LEU A 4 -19.74 4.52 17.16
N LEU A 5 -20.14 4.02 15.98
CA LEU A 5 -21.28 4.57 15.24
C LEU A 5 -22.58 4.43 16.01
N VAL A 6 -22.80 3.29 16.65
CA VAL A 6 -24.03 3.05 17.40
C VAL A 6 -24.06 3.84 18.70
N ARG A 7 -22.97 3.83 19.48
CA ARG A 7 -22.94 4.44 20.81
C ARG A 7 -22.69 5.95 20.80
N ASN A 8 -21.76 6.43 19.97
CA ASN A 8 -21.35 7.84 19.98
C ASN A 8 -22.12 8.70 18.97
N TYR A 9 -22.66 8.09 17.90
CA TYR A 9 -23.41 8.80 16.87
C TYR A 9 -24.91 8.45 16.84
N GLY A 10 -25.37 7.53 17.70
CA GLY A 10 -26.78 7.14 17.81
C GLY A 10 -27.33 6.45 16.55
N ILE A 11 -26.45 5.91 15.70
CA ILE A 11 -26.86 5.30 14.42
C ILE A 11 -27.37 3.87 14.69
N SER A 12 -28.50 3.50 14.09
CA SER A 12 -29.01 2.12 14.14
C SER A 12 -27.97 1.12 13.63
N GLU A 13 -27.86 -0.06 14.25
CA GLU A 13 -26.90 -1.10 13.89
C GLU A 13 -26.91 -1.45 12.40
N LYS A 14 -28.11 -1.50 11.78
CA LYS A 14 -28.27 -1.76 10.34
C LYS A 14 -27.58 -0.69 9.50
N VAL A 15 -27.84 0.57 9.82
CA VAL A 15 -27.27 1.73 9.11
C VAL A 15 -25.77 1.81 9.36
N ALA A 16 -25.32 1.55 10.59
CA ALA A 16 -23.90 1.49 10.93
C ALA A 16 -23.16 0.43 10.10
N GLY A 17 -23.78 -0.72 9.84
CA GLY A 17 -23.24 -1.74 8.94
C GLY A 17 -23.00 -1.22 7.52
N PHE A 18 -24.00 -0.56 6.93
CA PHE A 18 -23.84 0.08 5.61
C PHE A 18 -22.78 1.17 5.62
N VAL A 19 -22.77 2.03 6.63
CA VAL A 19 -21.79 3.11 6.78
C VAL A 19 -20.37 2.56 6.81
N VAL A 20 -20.10 1.48 7.57
CA VAL A 20 -18.76 0.85 7.61
C VAL A 20 -18.32 0.29 6.25
N SER A 21 -19.25 -0.06 5.36
CA SER A 21 -18.92 -0.55 4.01
C SER A 21 -18.55 0.57 3.03
N VAL A 22 -18.97 1.82 3.28
CA VAL A 22 -18.73 2.96 2.39
C VAL A 22 -17.23 3.22 2.14
N PRO A 23 -16.35 3.28 3.15
CA PRO A 23 -14.92 3.51 2.93
C PRO A 23 -14.27 2.43 2.06
N VAL A 24 -14.72 1.18 2.22
CA VAL A 24 -14.24 0.06 1.41
C VAL A 24 -14.68 0.23 -0.04
N MET A 25 -15.96 0.52 -0.28
CA MET A 25 -16.48 0.75 -1.64
C MET A 25 -15.83 1.98 -2.31
N CYS A 26 -15.64 3.07 -1.56
CA CYS A 26 -15.01 4.28 -2.05
C CYS A 26 -13.51 4.11 -2.36
N SER A 27 -12.86 3.08 -1.81
CA SER A 27 -11.44 2.79 -2.10
C SER A 27 -11.22 2.18 -3.49
N VAL A 28 -12.23 1.51 -4.07
CA VAL A 28 -12.16 0.84 -5.39
C VAL A 28 -11.72 1.79 -6.52
N PRO A 29 -12.34 2.96 -6.73
CA PRO A 29 -11.88 3.88 -7.78
C PRO A 29 -10.45 4.37 -7.54
N VAL A 30 -10.02 4.53 -6.29
CA VAL A 30 -8.66 4.98 -5.96
C VAL A 30 -7.61 3.95 -6.44
N VAL A 31 -7.94 2.65 -6.37
CA VAL A 31 -7.07 1.58 -6.91
C VAL A 31 -6.92 1.69 -8.44
N VAL A 32 -7.95 2.10 -9.17
CA VAL A 32 -7.84 2.34 -10.62
C VAL A 32 -6.85 3.46 -10.93
N PHE A 33 -6.82 4.50 -10.08
CA PHE A 33 -5.85 5.59 -10.22
C PHE A 33 -4.43 5.21 -9.79
N ALA A 34 -4.26 4.14 -9.00
CA ALA A 34 -2.93 3.68 -8.56
C ALA A 34 -1.99 3.33 -9.71
N GLY A 35 -2.52 2.85 -10.84
CA GLY A 35 -1.71 2.58 -12.03
C GLY A 35 -0.96 3.81 -12.56
N ARG A 36 -1.48 5.02 -12.30
CA ARG A 36 -0.81 6.28 -12.67
C ARG A 36 0.31 6.67 -11.70
N LEU A 37 0.29 6.19 -10.45
CA LEU A 37 1.32 6.47 -9.46
C LEU A 37 2.69 5.90 -9.85
N HIS A 38 2.74 4.84 -10.66
CA HIS A 38 4.00 4.30 -11.18
C HIS A 38 4.86 5.34 -11.93
N LYS A 39 4.25 6.39 -12.48
CA LYS A 39 4.98 7.45 -13.19
C LYS A 39 5.82 8.34 -12.28
N LEU A 40 5.50 8.41 -10.98
CA LEU A 40 6.23 9.23 -10.00
C LEU A 40 7.49 8.54 -9.46
N GLY A 41 7.68 7.26 -9.78
CA GLY A 41 8.70 6.42 -9.16
C GLY A 41 8.21 5.77 -7.84
N PRO A 42 8.73 4.59 -7.49
CA PRO A 42 8.23 3.81 -6.36
C PRO A 42 8.47 4.51 -5.01
N GLU A 43 9.59 5.21 -4.83
CA GLU A 43 9.92 5.94 -3.59
C GLU A 43 8.94 7.08 -3.30
N TRP A 44 8.72 7.97 -4.28
CA TRP A 44 7.78 9.07 -4.15
C TRP A 44 6.35 8.57 -3.96
N ALA A 45 5.97 7.50 -4.66
CA ALA A 45 4.66 6.88 -4.47
C ALA A 45 4.47 6.36 -3.05
N ILE A 46 5.47 5.68 -2.46
CA ILE A 46 5.41 5.22 -1.07
C ILE A 46 5.26 6.39 -0.10
N ARG A 47 6.07 7.43 -0.23
CA ARG A 47 6.00 8.61 0.66
C ARG A 47 4.68 9.37 0.54
N LEU A 48 4.17 9.52 -0.68
CA LEU A 48 2.87 10.14 -0.93
C LEU A 48 1.74 9.34 -0.27
N LEU A 49 1.77 8.01 -0.38
CA LEU A 49 0.76 7.15 0.24
C LEU A 49 0.86 7.21 1.78
N SER A 50 2.05 7.17 2.35
CA SER A 50 2.26 7.38 3.80
C SER A 50 1.71 8.74 4.26
N PHE A 51 1.88 9.79 3.46
CA PHE A 51 1.30 11.10 3.75
C PHE A 51 -0.23 11.09 3.70
N VAL A 52 -0.83 10.40 2.73
CA VAL A 52 -2.29 10.24 2.64
C VAL A 52 -2.85 9.44 3.83
N GLU A 53 -2.15 8.39 4.27
CA GLU A 53 -2.51 7.64 5.48
C GLU A 53 -2.47 8.54 6.72
N PHE A 54 -1.40 9.32 6.87
CA PHE A 54 -1.26 10.30 7.95
C PHE A 54 -2.38 11.33 7.92
N LEU A 55 -2.70 11.90 6.75
CA LEU A 55 -3.80 12.84 6.59
C LEU A 55 -5.14 12.20 6.96
N GLY A 56 -5.35 10.93 6.59
CA GLY A 56 -6.51 10.15 7.01
C GLY A 56 -6.63 10.04 8.52
N LEU A 57 -5.53 9.71 9.22
CA LEU A 57 -5.49 9.65 10.69
C LEU A 57 -5.77 11.00 11.35
N VAL A 58 -5.20 12.09 10.81
CA VAL A 58 -5.44 13.46 11.30
C VAL A 58 -6.92 13.83 11.17
N LEU A 59 -7.56 13.50 10.05
CA LEU A 59 -9.00 13.76 9.85
C LEU A 59 -9.88 12.93 10.79
N MET A 60 -9.46 11.72 11.15
CA MET A 60 -10.19 10.89 12.11
C MET A 60 -10.03 11.38 13.56
N PHE A 61 -8.96 12.12 13.85
CA PHE A 61 -8.70 12.68 15.17
C PHE A 61 -9.71 13.79 15.48
N GLN A 62 -10.43 13.63 16.59
CA GLN A 62 -11.50 14.55 16.94
C GLN A 62 -11.10 15.45 18.11
N VAL A 63 -11.35 16.74 17.95
CA VAL A 63 -11.23 17.74 19.01
C VAL A 63 -12.63 18.24 19.33
N GLY A 64 -13.14 17.96 20.53
CA GLY A 64 -14.45 18.41 21.00
C GLY A 64 -15.47 17.29 21.23
N GLU A 65 -16.76 17.66 21.26
CA GLU A 65 -17.86 16.75 21.59
C GLU A 65 -18.15 15.73 20.48
N LEU A 66 -18.48 14.51 20.90
CA LEU A 66 -18.94 13.42 20.05
C LEU A 66 -20.45 13.55 19.83
N GLY A 67 -20.89 13.52 18.58
CA GLY A 67 -22.30 13.62 18.22
C GLY A 67 -22.55 14.73 17.20
N GLY A 68 -22.53 14.38 15.92
CA GLY A 68 -22.83 15.31 14.84
C GLY A 68 -22.45 14.74 13.47
N LEU A 69 -23.10 15.23 12.42
CA LEU A 69 -22.81 14.80 11.05
C LEU A 69 -21.39 15.19 10.61
N GLY A 70 -20.86 16.34 11.05
CA GLY A 70 -19.52 16.79 10.70
C GLY A 70 -18.40 15.82 11.12
N PRO A 71 -18.27 15.50 12.42
CA PRO A 71 -17.26 14.54 12.89
C PRO A 71 -17.43 13.14 12.29
N LEU A 72 -18.68 12.72 12.04
CA LEU A 72 -18.95 11.46 11.36
C LEU A 72 -18.40 11.47 9.93
N VAL A 73 -18.66 12.52 9.16
CA VAL A 73 -18.14 12.67 7.79
C VAL A 73 -16.61 12.68 7.79
N MET A 74 -15.98 13.41 8.71
CA MET A 74 -14.52 13.42 8.83
C MET A 74 -13.94 12.03 9.17
N LEU A 75 -14.60 11.30 10.07
CA LEU A 75 -14.26 9.91 10.36
C LEU A 75 -14.38 9.02 9.12
N MET A 76 -15.43 9.18 8.31
CA MET A 76 -15.65 8.42 7.08
C MET A 76 -14.62 8.73 6.01
N VAL A 77 -14.36 10.01 5.75
CA VAL A 77 -13.38 10.47 4.77
C VAL A 77 -11.97 10.02 5.20
N GLY A 78 -11.59 10.25 6.45
CA GLY A 78 -10.29 9.84 6.98
C GLY A 78 -10.10 8.32 6.91
N SER A 79 -11.13 7.55 7.27
CA SER A 79 -11.11 6.08 7.13
C SER A 79 -10.96 5.64 5.67
N THR A 80 -11.60 6.34 4.74
CA THR A 80 -11.51 6.05 3.30
C THR A 80 -10.10 6.30 2.78
N LEU A 81 -9.50 7.44 3.14
CA LEU A 81 -8.12 7.77 2.75
C LEU A 81 -7.13 6.76 3.31
N LEU A 82 -7.23 6.46 4.61
CA LEU A 82 -6.37 5.47 5.27
C LEU A 82 -6.50 4.09 4.63
N TYR A 83 -7.73 3.62 4.39
CA TYR A 83 -7.97 2.32 3.79
C TYR A 83 -7.49 2.24 2.34
N ALA A 84 -7.79 3.27 1.54
CA ALA A 84 -7.36 3.33 0.14
C ALA A 84 -5.84 3.39 0.00
N ALA A 85 -5.17 4.25 0.79
CA ALA A 85 -3.72 4.35 0.74
C ALA A 85 -3.03 3.06 1.19
N ASN A 86 -3.53 2.41 2.24
CA ASN A 86 -3.02 1.11 2.69
C ASN A 86 -3.16 0.03 1.60
N TRP A 87 -4.32 -0.05 0.93
CA TRP A 87 -4.50 -0.98 -0.19
C TRP A 87 -3.53 -0.72 -1.35
N ILE A 88 -3.36 0.56 -1.70
CA ILE A 88 -2.54 0.98 -2.83
C ILE A 88 -1.04 0.84 -2.54
N SER A 89 -0.60 0.90 -1.28
CA SER A 89 0.81 0.79 -0.87
C SER A 89 1.51 -0.46 -1.41
N ASN A 90 0.77 -1.55 -1.65
CA ASN A 90 1.31 -2.77 -2.26
C ASN A 90 1.76 -2.58 -3.72
N VAL A 91 1.17 -1.65 -4.46
CA VAL A 91 1.44 -1.39 -5.89
C VAL A 91 2.86 -0.87 -6.12
N PRO A 92 3.33 0.23 -5.47
CA PRO A 92 4.70 0.69 -5.64
C PRO A 92 5.74 -0.21 -4.96
N LEU A 93 5.34 -1.03 -3.97
CA LEU A 93 6.21 -2.02 -3.35
C LEU A 93 6.52 -3.21 -4.26
N ALA A 94 5.60 -3.61 -5.14
CA ALA A 94 5.79 -4.74 -6.04
C ALA A 94 7.08 -4.67 -6.92
N PRO A 95 7.39 -3.56 -7.61
CA PRO A 95 8.64 -3.45 -8.38
C PRO A 95 9.89 -3.43 -7.48
N LEU A 96 9.81 -2.87 -6.26
CA LEU A 96 10.92 -2.91 -5.30
C LEU A 96 11.18 -4.32 -4.79
N ARG A 97 10.12 -5.09 -4.50
CA ARG A 97 10.22 -6.50 -4.09
C ARG A 97 10.96 -7.33 -5.12
N ARG A 98 10.70 -7.13 -6.42
CA ARG A 98 11.42 -7.86 -7.48
C ARG A 98 12.94 -7.64 -7.45
N ARG A 99 13.42 -6.50 -6.94
CA ARG A 99 14.87 -6.20 -6.86
C ARG A 99 15.58 -6.98 -5.75
N ILE A 100 14.87 -7.30 -4.67
CA ILE A 100 15.41 -8.03 -3.51
C ILE A 100 15.20 -9.54 -3.59
N CYS A 101 14.47 -10.01 -4.61
CA CYS A 101 14.10 -11.40 -4.66
C CYS A 101 15.28 -12.30 -5.01
N ILE A 102 15.54 -13.28 -4.15
CA ILE A 102 16.49 -14.36 -4.41
C ILE A 102 15.71 -15.51 -5.01
N ARG A 103 15.97 -15.83 -6.29
CA ARG A 103 15.14 -16.72 -7.12
C ARG A 103 14.86 -18.09 -6.48
N ASP A 104 15.84 -18.65 -5.77
CA ASP A 104 15.76 -19.99 -5.18
C ASP A 104 15.57 -19.99 -3.66
N HIS A 105 15.35 -18.83 -3.04
CA HIS A 105 15.13 -18.75 -1.59
C HIS A 105 13.66 -18.91 -1.24
N TRP A 106 13.34 -19.91 -0.41
CA TRP A 106 11.96 -20.31 -0.06
C TRP A 106 11.07 -19.18 0.50
N ALA A 107 11.67 -18.21 1.21
CA ALA A 107 10.94 -17.07 1.80
C ALA A 107 11.16 -15.73 1.09
N LEU A 108 12.25 -15.60 0.32
CA LEU A 108 12.69 -14.30 -0.25
C LEU A 108 12.48 -14.23 -1.76
N ASN A 109 11.95 -15.28 -2.39
CA ASN A 109 11.44 -15.21 -3.75
C ASN A 109 10.14 -14.38 -3.81
N VAL A 110 9.70 -14.05 -5.02
CA VAL A 110 8.53 -13.17 -5.24
C VAL A 110 7.27 -13.81 -4.64
N GLU A 111 7.13 -15.12 -4.81
CA GLU A 111 6.01 -15.92 -4.34
C GLU A 111 5.97 -15.97 -2.81
N GLY A 112 7.11 -16.23 -2.16
CA GLY A 112 7.26 -16.32 -0.71
C GLY A 112 6.99 -14.99 -0.02
N VAL A 113 7.54 -13.88 -0.53
CA VAL A 113 7.26 -12.53 -0.01
C VAL A 113 5.77 -12.18 -0.19
N THR A 114 5.17 -12.55 -1.33
CA THR A 114 3.74 -12.32 -1.56
C THR A 114 2.88 -13.16 -0.60
N GLY A 115 3.21 -14.44 -0.41
CA GLY A 115 2.54 -15.33 0.53
C GLY A 115 2.65 -14.84 1.96
N LEU A 116 3.82 -14.38 2.39
CA LEU A 116 4.03 -13.80 3.72
C LEU A 116 3.24 -12.50 3.91
N ASN A 117 3.22 -11.63 2.91
CA ASN A 117 2.41 -10.40 2.93
C ASN A 117 0.91 -10.72 3.05
N LEU A 118 0.43 -11.72 2.32
CA LEU A 118 -0.97 -12.18 2.40
C LEU A 118 -1.29 -12.80 3.76
N ALA A 119 -0.40 -13.66 4.29
CA ALA A 119 -0.57 -14.27 5.61
C ALA A 119 -0.62 -13.21 6.73
N MET A 120 0.27 -12.22 6.69
CA MET A 120 0.27 -11.09 7.62
C MET A 120 -0.98 -10.22 7.46
N SER A 121 -1.42 -9.96 6.23
CA SER A 121 -2.66 -9.22 5.95
C SER A 121 -3.90 -9.95 6.46
N PHE A 122 -3.93 -11.28 6.32
CA PHE A 122 -5.01 -12.14 6.81
C PHE A 122 -5.01 -12.17 8.34
N GLY A 123 -3.84 -12.36 8.95
CA GLY A 123 -3.67 -12.26 10.39
C GLY A 123 -4.15 -10.91 10.91
N GLY A 124 -3.70 -9.81 10.30
CA GLY A 124 -4.17 -8.45 10.63
C GLY A 124 -5.68 -8.27 10.48
N SER A 125 -6.28 -8.85 9.45
CA SER A 125 -7.74 -8.80 9.22
C SER A 125 -8.53 -9.59 10.26
N PHE A 126 -7.97 -10.69 10.77
CA PHE A 126 -8.59 -11.52 11.79
C PHE A 126 -8.40 -10.93 13.21
N TYR A 127 -7.19 -10.51 13.55
CA TYR A 127 -6.86 -9.94 14.86
C TYR A 127 -7.30 -8.50 15.00
N GLY A 128 -7.37 -7.73 13.91
CA GLY A 128 -7.74 -6.31 13.92
C GLY A 128 -9.06 -6.01 14.61
N PRO A 129 -10.17 -6.71 14.31
CA PRO A 129 -11.44 -6.56 15.01
C PRO A 129 -11.35 -6.86 16.51
N VAL A 130 -10.55 -7.86 16.90
CA VAL A 130 -10.35 -8.25 18.31
C VAL A 130 -9.60 -7.15 19.06
N VAL A 131 -8.49 -6.65 18.49
CA VAL A 131 -7.71 -5.55 19.06
C VAL A 131 -8.54 -4.27 19.11
N SER A 132 -9.28 -3.94 18.06
CA SER A 132 -10.15 -2.77 18.02
C SER A 132 -11.24 -2.83 19.09
N ARG A 133 -11.84 -4.01 19.33
CA ARG A 133 -12.79 -4.22 20.42
C ARG A 133 -12.13 -4.09 21.79
N ALA A 134 -10.94 -4.64 21.98
CA ALA A 134 -10.21 -4.52 23.25
C ALA A 134 -9.88 -3.05 23.57
N VAL A 135 -9.37 -2.29 22.59
CA VAL A 135 -9.08 -0.85 22.73
C VAL A 135 -10.35 -0.06 23.06
N LEU A 136 -11.44 -0.29 22.32
CA LEU A 136 -12.73 0.37 22.57
C LEU A 136 -13.39 -0.06 23.88
N GLY A 137 -13.07 -1.27 24.38
CA GLY A 137 -13.54 -1.78 25.66
C GLY A 137 -12.90 -1.06 26.86
N VAL A 138 -11.67 -0.55 26.71
CA VAL A 138 -10.97 0.22 27.76
C VAL A 138 -11.44 1.68 27.78
N SER A 139 -11.68 2.28 26.62
CA SER A 139 -12.26 3.63 26.53
C SER A 139 -13.07 3.80 25.24
N MET A 140 -14.30 4.29 25.37
CA MET A 140 -15.16 4.62 24.23
C MET A 140 -14.78 5.93 23.52
N LYS A 141 -13.62 6.51 23.86
CA LYS A 141 -13.09 7.71 23.21
C LYS A 141 -12.57 7.34 21.81
N GLN A 142 -13.17 7.91 20.77
CA GLN A 142 -12.74 7.77 19.38
C GLN A 142 -11.23 8.02 19.22
N ASN A 143 -10.68 9.00 19.93
CA ASN A 143 -9.27 9.35 19.88
C ASN A 143 -8.33 8.22 20.33
N LEU A 144 -8.78 7.31 21.22
CA LEU A 144 -7.97 6.15 21.62
C LEU A 144 -7.81 5.18 20.45
N LEU A 145 -8.89 4.94 19.69
CA LEU A 145 -8.83 4.14 18.48
C LEU A 145 -7.89 4.77 17.45
N VAL A 146 -8.02 6.08 17.21
CA VAL A 146 -7.17 6.82 16.27
C VAL A 146 -5.70 6.78 16.71
N ALA A 147 -5.42 6.98 18.00
CA ALA A 147 -4.06 6.88 18.55
C ALA A 147 -3.46 5.48 18.37
N SER A 148 -4.25 4.42 18.60
CA SER A 148 -3.78 3.04 18.37
C SER A 148 -3.45 2.77 16.90
N LEU A 149 -4.27 3.31 15.98
CA LEU A 149 -4.00 3.23 14.54
C LEU A 149 -2.77 4.05 14.15
N ALA A 150 -2.60 5.24 14.74
CA ALA A 150 -1.43 6.08 14.50
C ALA A 150 -0.12 5.45 14.98
N LEU A 151 -0.15 4.73 16.12
CA LEU A 151 1.00 3.96 16.60
C LEU A 151 1.35 2.81 15.66
N ALA A 152 0.35 2.05 15.21
CA ALA A 152 0.56 0.99 14.23
C ALA A 152 1.11 1.54 12.91
N TRP A 153 0.53 2.64 12.43
CA TRP A 153 0.99 3.36 11.24
C TRP A 153 2.43 3.84 11.38
N LEU A 154 2.81 4.44 12.52
CA LEU A 154 4.17 4.91 12.76
C LEU A 154 5.18 3.75 12.72
N GLY A 155 4.84 2.61 13.32
CA GLY A 155 5.67 1.40 13.25
C GLY A 155 5.86 0.92 11.81
N CYS A 156 4.79 0.87 11.02
CA CYS A 156 4.84 0.52 9.60
C CYS A 156 5.67 1.53 8.79
N PHE A 157 5.47 2.84 9.01
CA PHE A 157 6.19 3.91 8.34
C PHE A 157 7.70 3.81 8.57
N LEU A 158 8.11 3.63 9.83
CA LEU A 158 9.53 3.46 10.19
C LEU A 158 10.12 2.19 9.55
N ALA A 159 9.40 1.07 9.58
CA ALA A 159 9.85 -0.17 8.95
C ALA A 159 10.04 -0.01 7.44
N VAL A 160 9.12 0.69 6.76
CA VAL A 160 9.20 0.94 5.32
C VAL A 160 10.34 1.91 4.98
N GLU A 161 10.51 3.02 5.70
CA GLU A 161 11.62 3.95 5.45
C GLU A 161 12.98 3.31 5.71
N LEU A 162 13.13 2.53 6.79
CA LEU A 162 14.36 1.76 7.03
C LEU A 162 14.62 0.75 5.90
N GLY A 163 13.59 0.04 5.47
CA GLY A 163 13.66 -0.88 4.34
C GLY A 163 14.12 -0.18 3.05
N VAL A 164 13.49 0.93 2.69
CA VAL A 164 13.83 1.71 1.49
C VAL A 164 15.27 2.25 1.57
N GLN A 165 15.71 2.75 2.72
CA GLN A 165 17.09 3.23 2.89
C GLN A 165 18.13 2.13 2.67
N VAL A 166 17.90 0.94 3.22
CA VAL A 166 18.79 -0.22 3.00
C VAL A 166 18.88 -0.57 1.52
N LEU A 167 17.75 -0.53 0.80
CA LEU A 167 17.72 -0.81 -0.64
C LEU A 167 18.48 0.21 -1.48
N LEU A 168 18.40 1.49 -1.10
CA LEU A 168 19.10 2.56 -1.81
C LEU A 168 20.61 2.56 -1.57
N GLN A 169 21.06 2.08 -0.41
CA GLN A 169 22.50 1.94 -0.13
C GLN A 169 23.16 0.87 -1.01
N ASP A 170 22.47 -0.26 -1.24
CA ASP A 170 22.99 -1.38 -2.03
C ASP A 170 23.17 -0.99 -3.51
N GLU A 171 22.25 -0.20 -4.09
CA GLU A 171 22.38 0.29 -5.47
C GLU A 171 23.61 1.19 -5.66
N ARG A 172 23.92 2.04 -4.67
CA ARG A 172 25.11 2.91 -4.71
C ARG A 172 26.39 2.10 -4.62
N ALA A 173 26.40 1.06 -3.78
CA ALA A 173 27.53 0.15 -3.66
C ALA A 173 27.77 -0.62 -4.98
N GLY A 174 26.71 -1.14 -5.60
CA GLY A 174 26.79 -1.85 -6.88
C GLY A 174 27.26 -0.98 -8.06
N GLN A 175 26.83 0.28 -8.14
CA GLN A 175 27.28 1.22 -9.19
C GLN A 175 28.78 1.55 -9.08
N GLY A 176 29.32 1.62 -7.87
CA GLY A 176 30.76 1.85 -7.65
C GLY A 176 31.65 0.71 -8.15
N VAL A 177 31.16 -0.53 -8.10
CA VAL A 177 31.88 -1.71 -8.59
C VAL A 177 31.71 -1.87 -10.11
N GLY A 178 30.52 -1.59 -10.65
CA GLY A 178 30.25 -1.66 -12.08
C GLY A 178 31.02 -0.62 -12.92
N ALA A 179 31.29 0.56 -12.37
CA ALA A 179 32.06 1.60 -13.06
C ALA A 179 33.56 1.25 -13.23
N ARG A 180 34.12 0.38 -12.38
CA ARG A 180 35.50 -0.12 -12.52
C ARG A 180 35.64 -1.37 -13.39
N GLY A 181 34.53 -2.07 -13.70
CA GLY A 181 34.54 -3.28 -14.53
C GLY A 181 34.13 -3.07 -15.99
N ARG A 182 33.71 -1.85 -16.38
CA ARG A 182 33.13 -1.54 -17.69
C ARG A 182 34.11 -1.00 -18.74
N GLU A 183 35.41 -1.15 -18.54
CA GLU A 183 36.41 -0.91 -19.61
C GLU A 183 36.73 -2.16 -20.45
N GLY A 184 36.13 -3.34 -20.18
CA GLY A 184 36.67 -4.59 -20.74
C GLY A 184 35.72 -5.60 -21.43
N GLY A 185 34.44 -5.32 -21.68
CA GLY A 185 33.55 -6.40 -22.14
C GLY A 185 32.28 -5.96 -22.86
N SER A 186 32.42 -5.54 -24.12
CA SER A 186 31.31 -5.50 -25.06
C SER A 186 30.90 -6.93 -25.43
N CYS A 187 29.95 -7.50 -24.68
CA CYS A 187 29.14 -8.62 -25.14
C CYS A 187 27.69 -8.17 -25.20
N GLN A 188 27.45 -7.39 -26.24
CA GLN A 188 26.18 -7.12 -26.88
C GLN A 188 25.43 -8.43 -27.14
N ASN A 189 24.52 -8.81 -26.23
CA ASN A 189 23.47 -9.77 -26.53
C ASN A 189 22.31 -9.00 -27.17
N ASP A 190 22.46 -8.76 -28.47
CA ASP A 190 21.34 -8.55 -29.39
C ASP A 190 20.47 -9.82 -29.38
N VAL A 191 19.57 -9.92 -28.41
CA VAL A 191 18.55 -10.98 -28.41
C VAL A 191 17.53 -10.61 -29.48
N GLY A 192 17.64 -11.35 -30.59
CA GLY A 192 16.80 -11.31 -31.77
C GLY A 192 15.33 -11.03 -31.49
N LEU A 193 14.91 -9.85 -31.94
CA LEU A 193 13.50 -9.51 -32.16
C LEU A 193 13.39 -8.95 -33.57
N ASN A 194 13.80 -9.74 -34.57
CA ASN A 194 13.71 -9.36 -35.97
C ASN A 194 13.33 -10.50 -36.93
N ASP A 195 12.64 -11.53 -36.46
CA ASP A 195 12.12 -12.61 -37.33
C ASP A 195 10.64 -12.43 -37.73
N GLY A 196 9.95 -11.39 -37.24
CA GLY A 196 8.53 -11.17 -37.54
C GLY A 196 8.20 -10.34 -38.78
N LYS A 197 9.18 -9.66 -39.41
CA LYS A 197 8.93 -8.71 -40.53
C LYS A 197 9.35 -9.19 -41.92
N ARG A 198 9.85 -10.44 -42.05
CA ARG A 198 10.31 -10.96 -43.35
C ARG A 198 9.25 -11.74 -44.12
N THR A 199 8.15 -12.17 -43.50
CA THR A 199 7.10 -12.95 -44.18
C THR A 199 6.05 -12.09 -44.89
N GLU A 200 5.80 -10.84 -44.49
CA GLU A 200 4.83 -9.96 -45.19
C GLU A 200 5.33 -9.41 -46.53
N ARG A 201 6.64 -9.49 -46.85
CA ARG A 201 7.17 -9.05 -48.15
C ARG A 201 7.18 -10.14 -49.23
N ALA A 202 6.94 -11.40 -48.88
CA ALA A 202 6.87 -12.47 -49.86
C ALA A 202 5.48 -12.57 -50.54
N GLU A 203 4.42 -12.13 -49.86
CA GLU A 203 3.04 -12.25 -50.39
C GLU A 203 2.67 -11.12 -51.37
N LYS A 204 3.37 -9.99 -51.34
CA LYS A 204 3.13 -8.86 -52.27
C LYS A 204 3.90 -8.92 -53.58
N ALA A 205 4.70 -9.96 -53.81
CA ALA A 205 5.47 -10.14 -55.05
C ALA A 205 4.91 -11.26 -55.97
N ALA A 206 3.80 -11.90 -55.59
CA ALA A 206 3.20 -13.03 -56.31
C ALA A 206 1.75 -12.78 -56.76
N GLY A 207 1.30 -11.52 -56.80
CA GLY A 207 -0.03 -11.13 -57.31
C GLY A 207 0.06 -9.95 -58.26
#